data_AF-A0A8S4QZJ0-F1
#
_entry.id   AF-A0A8S4QZJ0-F1
#
_cell.length_a   1.000
_cell.length_b   1.000
_cell.length_c   1.000
_cell.angle_alpha   90.00
_cell.angle_beta   90.00
_cell.angle_gamma   90.00
#
_symmetry.space_group_name_H-M   'P 1'
#
loop_
_entity.id
_entity.type
_entity.pdbx_description
1 polymer ?
#
loop_
_entity_poly.entity_id
_entity_poly.type
_entity_poly.pdbx_seq_one_letter_code
_entity_poly.pdbx_strand_id
1 'polypeptide(L)' 'VHVICQDTGYQADVEFKLRPFLGGSDQTNAISGRIKKGVDTVASLEGYWDGRIDIKDKRTR' A
#
# COMPACT_ATOMS: atom_id res chain seq x y z
N VAL A 1 4.93 7.47 2.77
CA VAL A 1 6.19 7.10 2.09
C VAL A 1 5.93 7.04 0.60
N HIS A 2 6.82 7.61 -0.20
CA HIS A 2 6.73 7.60 -1.66
C HIS A 2 8.02 7.02 -2.23
N VAL A 3 7.91 5.99 -3.08
CA VAL A 3 9.04 5.28 -3.69
C VAL A 3 8.92 5.41 -5.20
N ILE A 4 9.98 5.83 -5.87
CA ILE A 4 10.02 6.02 -7.33
C ILE A 4 11.15 5.17 -7.91
N CYS A 5 10.85 4.39 -8.94
CA CYS A 5 11.84 3.72 -9.78
C CYS A 5 11.94 4.46 -11.12
N GLN A 6 12.98 5.29 -11.28
CA GLN A 6 13.15 6.13 -12.47
C GLN A 6 13.32 5.31 -13.75
N ASP A 7 14.05 4.19 -13.69
CA ASP A 7 14.35 3.35 -14.86
C ASP A 7 13.10 2.71 -15.48
N THR A 8 12.10 2.39 -14.65
CA THR A 8 10.91 1.66 -15.09
C THR A 8 9.64 2.54 -15.11
N GLY A 9 9.71 3.74 -14.53
CA GLY A 9 8.58 4.65 -14.37
C GLY A 9 7.53 4.18 -13.37
N TYR A 10 7.84 3.16 -12.55
CA TYR A 10 6.97 2.72 -11.47
C TYR A 10 7.11 3.62 -10.24
N GLN A 11 6.01 3.82 -9.54
CA GLN A 11 5.97 4.55 -8.28
C GLN A 11 5.01 3.88 -7.29
N ALA A 12 5.31 3.98 -6.00
CA ALA A 12 4.46 3.47 -4.94
C ALA A 12 4.20 4.56 -3.89
N ASP A 13 2.92 4.75 -3.59
CA ASP A 13 2.45 5.57 -2.47
C ASP A 13 2.04 4.63 -1.34
N VAL A 14 2.69 4.71 -0.18
CA VAL A 14 2.38 3.92 1.03
C VAL A 14 2.07 4.83 2.20
N GLU A 15 0.87 4.69 2.73
CA GLU A 15 0.38 5.36 3.93
C GLU A 15 0.56 4.46 5.14
N PHE A 16 1.12 5.01 6.23
CA PHE A 16 1.17 4.38 7.54
C PHE A 16 -0.02 4.89 8.33
N LYS A 17 -0.96 4.01 8.65
CA LYS A 17 -2.19 4.38 9.32
C LYS A 17 -1.93 4.57 10.81
N LEU A 18 -2.57 5.58 11.38
CA LEU A 18 -2.66 5.73 12.82
C LEU A 18 -3.48 4.58 13.41
N ARG A 19 -3.24 4.27 14.69
CA ARG A 19 -4.08 3.33 15.42
C ARG A 19 -5.55 3.76 15.32
N PRO A 20 -6.46 2.90 14.89
CA PRO A 20 -7.87 3.26 14.78
C PRO A 20 -8.47 3.58 16.17
N PHE A 21 -9.40 4.54 16.20
CA PHE A 21 -10.15 4.88 17.41
C PHE A 21 -11.13 3.79 17.83
N LEU A 22 -11.68 3.06 16.86
CA LEU A 22 -12.57 1.93 17.05
C LEU A 22 -11.87 0.66 16.55
N GLY A 23 -11.56 -0.25 17.47
CA GLY A 23 -10.77 -1.47 17.21
C GLY A 23 -9.81 -1.80 18.34
N GLY A 24 -9.36 -3.05 18.40
CA GLY A 24 -8.36 -3.51 19.38
C GLY A 24 -6.96 -2.96 19.11
N SER A 25 -6.04 -3.14 20.06
CA SER A 25 -4.63 -2.73 19.93
C SER A 25 -3.85 -3.50 18.86
N ASP A 26 -4.37 -4.65 18.46
CA ASP A 26 -3.94 -5.51 17.36
C ASP A 26 -4.06 -4.84 15.98
N GLN A 27 -4.83 -3.74 15.87
CA GLN A 27 -4.98 -2.97 14.63
C GLN A 27 -3.95 -1.83 14.48
N THR A 28 -2.85 -1.88 15.23
CA THR A 28 -1.70 -0.99 15.04
C THR A 28 -0.88 -1.42 13.81
N ASN A 29 0.04 -0.59 13.32
CA ASN A 29 0.96 -0.94 12.23
C ASN A 29 0.32 -1.18 10.86
N ALA A 30 -0.94 -0.82 10.67
CA ALA A 30 -1.61 -0.93 9.39
C ALA A 30 -0.99 0.01 8.35
N ILE A 31 -0.83 -0.49 7.12
CA ILE A 31 -0.47 0.28 5.94
C ILE A 31 -1.49 0.10 4.84
N SER A 32 -1.60 1.10 3.96
CA SER A 32 -2.27 0.95 2.68
C SER A 32 -1.54 1.71 1.61
N GLY A 33 -1.64 1.26 0.37
CA GLY A 33 -0.92 1.91 -0.71
C GLY A 33 -1.37 1.51 -2.10
N ARG A 34 -0.75 2.17 -3.07
CA ARG A 34 -0.97 1.95 -4.50
C ARG A 34 0.36 1.89 -5.21
N ILE A 35 0.47 0.95 -6.14
CA ILE A 35 1.56 0.87 -7.11
C ILE A 35 1.02 1.41 -8.42
N LYS A 36 1.77 2.34 -9.03
CA LYS A 36 1.41 3.00 -10.29
C LYS A 36 2.53 2.87 -11.31
N LYS A 37 2.15 2.94 -12.58
CA LYS A 37 3.06 3.17 -13.70
C LYS A 37 2.58 4.43 -14.42
N GLY A 38 3.34 5.53 -14.33
CA GLY A 38 2.82 6.84 -14.68
C GLY A 38 1.59 7.21 -13.82
N VAL A 39 0.48 7.59 -14.46
CA VAL A 39 -0.77 7.96 -13.77
C VAL A 39 -1.64 6.77 -13.38
N ASP A 40 -1.40 5.59 -13.98
CA ASP A 40 -2.26 4.43 -13.83
C ASP A 40 -1.91 3.63 -12.58
N THR A 41 -2.91 3.35 -11.75
CA THR A 41 -2.75 2.40 -10.63
C THR A 41 -2.84 0.98 -11.16
N VAL A 42 -1.74 0.22 -11.04
CA VAL A 42 -1.64 -1.17 -11.50
C VAL A 42 -1.90 -2.19 -10.40
N ALA A 43 -1.68 -1.81 -9.14
CA ALA A 43 -2.00 -2.64 -7.99
C ALA A 43 -2.31 -1.79 -6.75
N SER A 44 -3.02 -2.38 -5.80
CA SER A 44 -3.20 -1.84 -4.44
C SER A 44 -2.56 -2.78 -3.43
N LEU A 45 -2.08 -2.24 -2.32
CA LEU A 45 -1.57 -3.02 -1.19
C LEU A 45 -2.26 -2.59 0.11
N GLU A 46 -2.48 -3.53 1.01
CA GLU A 46 -3.00 -3.30 2.35
C GLU A 46 -2.53 -4.40 3.31
N GLY A 47 -2.45 -4.07 4.60
CA GLY A 47 -2.05 -5.04 5.62
C GLY A 47 -1.24 -4.35 6.72
N TYR A 48 -0.29 -5.08 7.30
CA TYR A 48 0.52 -4.64 8.44
C TYR A 48 2.00 -4.74 8.11
N TRP A 49 2.77 -3.67 8.38
CA TRP A 49 4.19 -3.62 7.98
C TRP A 49 5.09 -4.57 8.78
N ASP A 50 4.63 -5.04 9.94
CA ASP A 50 5.26 -6.04 10.81
C ASP A 50 4.60 -7.43 10.71
N GLY A 51 3.68 -7.60 9.76
CA GLY A 51 2.92 -8.83 9.58
C GLY A 51 2.74 -9.17 8.10
N ARG A 52 1.48 -9.38 7.71
CA ARG A 52 1.12 -9.72 6.33
C ARG A 52 0.69 -8.46 5.58
N ILE A 53 1.15 -8.35 4.33
CA ILE A 53 0.68 -7.37 3.35
C ILE A 53 0.14 -8.14 2.15
N ASP A 54 -1.11 -7.87 1.78
CA ASP A 54 -1.73 -8.41 0.57
C ASP A 54 -1.63 -7.38 -0.56
N ILE A 55 -1.29 -7.85 -1.75
CA ILE A 55 -1.21 -7.03 -2.97
C ILE A 55 -2.24 -7.54 -3.96
N LYS A 56 -3.10 -6.64 -4.44
CA LYS A 56 -4.15 -6.93 -5.41
C LYS A 56 -3.84 -6.27 -6.74
N ASP A 57 -3.65 -7.10 -7.76
CA ASP A 57 -3.50 -6.65 -9.15
C ASP A 57 -4.83 -6.07 -9.64
N LYS A 58 -4.79 -4.90 -10.29
CA LYS A 58 -5.96 -4.26 -10.92
C LYS A 58 -6.22 -4.74 -12.34
N ARG A 59 -5.24 -5.37 -13.02
CA ARG A 59 -5.39 -5.87 -14.39
C ARG A 59 -6.19 -7.17 -14.46
N THR A 60 -6.36 -7.89 -13.36
CA THR A 60 -7.05 -9.19 -13.32
C THR A 60 -8.51 -9.07 -12.89
N ARG A 61 -9.26 -8.10 -13.43
CA ARG A 61 -10.73 -8.12 -13.34
C ARG A 61 -11.32 -9.02 -14.41
#